data_AF-A0A2E9IXM5-F1
#
_entry.id   AF-A0A2E9IXM5-F1
#
_cell.length_a   1.000
_cell.length_b   1.000
_cell.length_c   1.000
_cell.angle_alpha   90.00
_cell.angle_beta   90.00
_cell.angle_gamma   90.00
#
_symmetry.space_group_name_H-M   'P 1'
#
loop_
_entity.id
_entity.type
_entity.pdbx_description
1 polymer ?
#
loop_
_entity_poly.entity_id
_entity_poly.type
_entity_poly.pdbx_seq_one_letter_code
_entity_poly.pdbx_strand_id
1 'polypeptide(L)'
;MELPSKENCYVDERKVTDYLLNTSQMPAAAKARFFISCGFTLDEWPELARALKAHGQTQCVVGTTESAYGAKYEIEGPLKCPDSRSPVVRSVWQIDKDELAPRLITAYPVLK
;
A
#
# COMPACT_ATOMS: atom_id res chain seq x y z
N MET A 1 0.33 5.43 -16.78
CA MET A 1 1.05 6.45 -15.99
C MET A 1 1.66 5.76 -14.79
N GLU A 2 2.85 6.17 -14.37
CA GLU A 2 3.57 5.58 -13.22
C GLU A 2 3.61 6.56 -12.04
N LEU A 3 3.91 6.05 -10.84
CA LEU A 3 4.10 6.88 -9.65
C LEU A 3 5.36 7.76 -9.82
N PRO A 4 5.27 9.09 -9.61
CA PRO A 4 6.46 9.93 -9.62
C PRO A 4 7.43 9.54 -8.50
N SER A 5 8.74 9.61 -8.75
CA SER A 5 9.78 9.28 -7.78
C SER A 5 9.61 7.91 -7.09
N LYS A 6 9.06 6.94 -7.82
CA LYS A 6 8.74 5.58 -7.34
C LYS A 6 9.96 4.84 -6.77
N GLU A 7 11.16 5.11 -7.26
CA GLU A 7 12.40 4.58 -6.72
C GLU A 7 12.63 4.95 -5.25
N ASN A 8 12.16 6.14 -4.85
CA ASN A 8 12.28 6.69 -3.51
C ASN A 8 11.04 6.43 -2.64
N CYS A 9 10.03 5.71 -3.15
CA CYS A 9 8.84 5.45 -2.37
C CYS A 9 9.15 4.56 -1.15
N TYR A 10 8.41 4.81 -0.08
CA TYR A 10 8.63 4.13 1.19
C TYR A 10 7.32 3.79 1.91
N VAL A 11 7.39 2.75 2.72
CA VAL A 11 6.31 2.26 3.56
C VAL A 11 6.78 2.37 5.00
N ASP A 12 6.12 3.22 5.78
CA ASP A 12 6.41 3.38 7.20
C ASP A 12 6.02 2.12 7.98
N GLU A 13 6.87 1.68 8.90
CA GLU A 13 6.63 0.51 9.75
C GLU A 13 5.27 0.57 10.45
N ARG A 14 4.97 1.70 11.09
CA ARG A 14 3.73 1.91 11.85
C ARG A 14 2.52 1.85 10.93
N LYS A 15 2.68 2.19 9.65
CA LYS A 15 1.60 2.02 8.67
C LYS A 15 1.26 0.55 8.46
N VAL A 16 2.24 -0.34 8.57
CA VAL A 16 2.04 -1.78 8.43
C VAL A 16 1.56 -2.38 9.75
N THR A 17 2.32 -2.18 10.83
CA THR A 17 2.10 -2.85 12.12
C THR A 17 0.88 -2.31 12.86
N ASP A 18 0.67 -0.99 12.87
CA ASP A 18 -0.42 -0.37 13.62
C ASP A 18 -1.72 -0.27 12.80
N TYR A 19 -1.68 -0.48 11.48
CA TYR A 19 -2.84 -0.29 10.59
C TYR A 19 -3.10 -1.44 9.60
N LEU A 20 -2.17 -1.78 8.70
CA LEU A 20 -2.46 -2.76 7.63
C LEU A 20 -2.48 -4.22 8.12
N LEU A 21 -1.81 -4.55 9.22
CA LEU A 21 -1.82 -5.88 9.85
C LEU A 21 -2.46 -5.86 11.25
N ASN A 22 -2.97 -4.71 11.69
CA ASN A 22 -3.62 -4.58 12.97
C ASN A 22 -5.12 -4.92 12.87
N THR A 23 -5.52 -6.03 13.49
CA THR A 23 -6.92 -6.49 13.53
C THR A 23 -7.73 -5.86 14.67
N SER A 24 -7.07 -5.20 15.64
CA SER A 24 -7.70 -4.65 16.84
C SER A 24 -8.45 -3.35 16.59
N GLN A 25 -8.14 -2.62 15.51
CA GLN A 25 -8.81 -1.35 15.19
C GLN A 25 -9.85 -1.52 14.07
N MET A 26 -11.13 -1.30 14.37
CA MET A 26 -12.17 -1.12 13.34
C MET A 26 -12.10 0.32 12.81
N PRO A 27 -12.23 0.59 11.49
CA PRO A 27 -12.54 -0.32 10.37
C PRO A 27 -11.32 -0.95 9.67
N ALA A 28 -10.10 -0.77 10.18
CA ALA A 28 -8.87 -1.33 9.61
C ALA A 28 -8.83 -2.87 9.63
N ALA A 29 -9.58 -3.50 10.54
CA ALA A 29 -9.67 -4.94 10.67
C ALA A 29 -10.04 -5.69 9.38
N ALA A 30 -10.84 -5.09 8.48
CA ALA A 30 -11.17 -5.72 7.20
C ALA A 30 -9.96 -5.80 6.26
N LYS A 31 -9.11 -4.76 6.22
CA LYS A 31 -7.86 -4.74 5.45
C LYS A 31 -6.85 -5.72 6.06
N ALA A 32 -6.71 -5.69 7.38
CA ALA A 32 -5.83 -6.60 8.11
C ALA A 32 -6.19 -8.06 7.87
N ARG A 33 -7.47 -8.44 7.98
CA ARG A 33 -7.92 -9.80 7.66
C ARG A 33 -7.58 -10.22 6.23
N PHE A 34 -7.69 -9.32 5.25
CA PHE A 34 -7.32 -9.62 3.88
C PHE A 34 -5.82 -9.91 3.74
N PHE A 35 -4.94 -9.03 4.23
CA PHE A 35 -3.50 -9.24 4.12
C PHE A 35 -3.03 -10.46 4.91
N ILE A 36 -3.59 -10.67 6.11
CA ILE A 36 -3.32 -11.88 6.90
C ILE A 36 -3.77 -13.14 6.15
N SER A 37 -4.94 -13.10 5.50
CA SER A 37 -5.40 -14.23 4.69
C SER A 37 -4.46 -14.54 3.52
N CYS A 38 -3.72 -13.54 3.04
CA CYS A 38 -2.71 -13.66 1.97
C CYS A 38 -1.37 -14.22 2.46
N GLY A 39 -1.26 -14.58 3.74
CA GLY A 39 -0.04 -15.11 4.34
C GLY A 39 0.90 -14.07 4.95
N PHE A 40 0.53 -12.78 4.96
CA PHE A 40 1.31 -11.76 5.66
C PHE A 40 1.08 -11.85 7.18
N THR A 41 2.13 -11.64 7.98
CA THR A 41 2.03 -11.69 9.44
C THR A 41 2.64 -10.45 10.07
N LEU A 42 2.26 -10.15 11.31
CA LEU A 42 2.81 -9.02 12.05
C LEU A 42 4.30 -9.20 12.36
N ASP A 43 4.73 -10.44 12.63
CA ASP A 43 6.14 -10.77 12.92
C ASP A 43 7.03 -10.57 11.68
N GLU A 44 6.48 -10.84 10.49
CA GLU A 44 7.13 -10.63 9.19
C GLU A 44 6.56 -9.41 8.46
N TRP A 45 6.21 -8.35 9.19
CA TRP A 45 5.68 -7.11 8.61
C TRP A 45 6.56 -6.52 7.47
N PRO A 46 7.91 -6.65 7.47
CA PRO A 46 8.73 -6.13 6.38
C PRO A 46 8.40 -6.79 5.03
N GLU A 47 7.84 -8.00 5.01
CA GLU A 47 7.40 -8.65 3.78
C GLU A 47 6.27 -7.87 3.10
N LEU A 48 5.25 -7.46 3.87
CA LEU A 48 4.16 -6.65 3.33
C LEU A 48 4.66 -5.28 2.87
N ALA A 49 5.57 -4.65 3.63
CA ALA A 49 6.19 -3.39 3.24
C ALA A 49 6.93 -3.51 1.90
N ARG A 50 7.74 -4.56 1.72
CA ARG A 50 8.46 -4.84 0.46
C ARG A 50 7.50 -5.12 -0.69
N ALA A 51 6.45 -5.92 -0.45
CA ALA A 51 5.45 -6.23 -1.47
C ALA A 51 4.71 -4.97 -1.94
N LEU A 52 4.30 -4.10 -1.01
CA LEU A 52 3.63 -2.84 -1.33
C LEU A 52 4.56 -1.85 -2.03
N LYS A 53 5.83 -1.75 -1.60
CA LYS A 53 6.83 -0.93 -2.30
C LYS A 53 7.02 -1.40 -3.74
N ALA A 54 7.21 -2.70 -3.96
CA ALA A 54 7.33 -3.28 -5.29
C ALA A 54 6.06 -3.05 -6.13
N HIS A 55 4.87 -3.15 -5.52
CA HIS A 55 3.59 -2.83 -6.16
C HIS A 55 3.55 -1.37 -6.64
N GLY A 56 3.86 -0.40 -5.77
CA GLY A 56 3.89 1.02 -6.13
C GLY A 56 4.94 1.38 -7.19
N GLN A 57 6.02 0.59 -7.29
CA GLN A 57 7.09 0.79 -8.28
C GLN A 57 6.79 0.21 -9.67
N THR A 58 5.91 -0.78 -9.74
CA THR A 58 5.72 -1.59 -10.96
C THR A 58 4.33 -1.50 -11.56
N GLN A 59 3.32 -1.14 -10.77
CA GLN A 59 1.94 -1.07 -11.21
C GLN A 59 1.55 0.34 -11.70
N CYS A 60 0.47 0.41 -12.47
CA CYS A 60 0.02 1.66 -13.07
C CYS A 60 -0.80 2.51 -12.09
N VAL A 61 -0.58 3.83 -12.15
CA VAL A 61 -1.47 4.81 -11.54
C VAL A 61 -2.80 4.80 -12.30
N VAL A 62 -3.90 4.60 -11.57
CA VAL A 62 -5.28 4.59 -12.06
C VAL A 62 -6.06 5.83 -11.67
N GLY A 63 -5.56 6.64 -10.73
CA GLY A 63 -6.17 7.89 -10.32
C GLY A 63 -5.18 8.81 -9.63
N THR A 64 -5.40 10.12 -9.78
CA THR A 64 -4.62 11.16 -9.10
C THR A 64 -5.59 12.16 -8.48
N THR A 65 -5.32 12.60 -7.26
CA THR A 65 -6.11 13.64 -6.58
C THR A 65 -5.18 14.64 -5.92
N GLU A 66 -5.29 15.89 -6.33
CA GLU A 66 -4.60 17.00 -5.70
C GLU A 66 -5.29 17.40 -4.39
N SER A 67 -4.51 17.73 -3.37
CA SER A 67 -5.03 18.21 -2.09
C SER A 67 -4.10 19.27 -1.49
N ALA A 68 -4.58 19.97 -0.46
CA ALA A 68 -3.76 20.95 0.27
C ALA A 68 -2.49 20.35 0.90
N TYR A 69 -2.45 19.03 1.09
CA TYR A 69 -1.33 18.31 1.71
C TYR A 69 -0.36 17.72 0.68
N GLY A 70 -0.64 17.85 -0.61
CA GLY A 70 0.11 17.22 -1.70
C GLY A 70 -0.74 16.30 -2.57
N ALA A 71 -0.10 15.72 -3.59
CA ALA A 71 -0.75 14.88 -4.60
C ALA A 71 -0.88 13.44 -4.11
N LYS A 72 -2.09 12.89 -4.23
CA LYS A 72 -2.38 11.47 -3.96
C LYS A 72 -2.46 10.70 -5.27
N TYR A 73 -1.90 9.50 -5.27
CA TYR A 73 -1.86 8.59 -6.40
C TYR A 73 -2.47 7.25 -5.99
N GLU A 74 -3.48 6.82 -6.74
CA GLU A 74 -4.08 5.50 -6.62
C GLU A 74 -3.42 4.58 -7.64
N ILE A 75 -2.84 3.48 -7.16
CA ILE A 75 -2.16 2.48 -7.96
C ILE A 75 -2.92 1.17 -7.80
N GLU A 76 -3.28 0.53 -8.91
CA GLU A 76 -4.02 -0.73 -8.89
C GLU A 76 -3.27 -1.79 -9.70
N GLY A 77 -3.22 -3.00 -9.14
CA GLY A 77 -2.60 -4.13 -9.81
C GLY A 77 -2.42 -5.33 -8.89
N PRO A 78 -1.94 -6.47 -9.42
CA PRO A 78 -1.61 -7.65 -8.64
C PRO A 78 -0.55 -7.35 -7.57
N LEU A 79 -0.83 -7.74 -6.33
CA LEU A 79 0.15 -7.77 -5.24
C LEU A 79 0.64 -9.20 -5.04
N LYS A 80 1.96 -9.43 -5.11
CA LYS A 80 2.53 -10.75 -4.82
C LYS A 80 2.42 -11.05 -3.33
N CYS A 81 1.79 -12.17 -3.00
CA CYS A 81 1.54 -12.59 -1.62
C CYS A 81 2.38 -13.83 -1.24
N PRO A 82 2.74 -14.00 0.05
CA PRO A 82 3.46 -15.17 0.55
C PRO A 82 2.78 -16.51 0.23
N ASP A 83 1.44 -16.53 0.22
CA ASP A 83 0.66 -17.71 -0.15
C ASP A 83 0.59 -18.00 -1.66
N SER A 84 1.48 -17.37 -2.44
CA SER A 84 1.58 -17.48 -3.91
C SER A 84 0.40 -16.92 -4.70
N ARG A 85 -0.61 -16.34 -4.05
CA ARG A 85 -1.68 -15.62 -4.75
C ARG A 85 -1.17 -14.26 -5.23
N SER A 86 -1.93 -13.67 -6.15
CA SER A 86 -1.69 -12.31 -6.65
C SER A 86 -2.99 -11.52 -6.78
N PRO A 87 -3.69 -11.24 -5.66
CA PRO A 87 -4.93 -10.48 -5.68
C PRO A 87 -4.71 -9.06 -6.19
N VAL A 88 -5.75 -8.48 -6.83
CA VAL A 88 -5.72 -7.07 -7.23
C VAL A 88 -5.90 -6.20 -6.00
N VAL A 89 -4.89 -5.38 -5.73
CA VAL A 89 -4.86 -4.43 -4.62
C VAL A 89 -4.77 -3.02 -5.17
N ARG A 90 -5.49 -2.10 -4.51
CA ARG A 90 -5.28 -0.67 -4.68
C ARG A 90 -4.42 -0.16 -3.54
N SER A 91 -3.27 0.43 -3.86
CA SER A 91 -2.43 1.17 -2.93
C SER A 91 -2.56 2.66 -3.19
N VAL A 92 -2.60 3.45 -2.12
CA VAL A 92 -2.69 4.92 -2.18
C VAL A 92 -1.39 5.49 -1.67
N TRP A 93 -0.76 6.31 -2.49
CA TRP A 93 0.50 6.98 -2.20
C TRP A 93 0.29 8.48 -2.16
N GLN A 94 1.06 9.19 -1.35
CA GLN A 94 1.05 10.65 -1.32
C GLN A 94 2.46 11.17 -1.43
N ILE A 95 2.64 12.19 -2.27
CA ILE A 95 3.81 13.04 -2.26
C ILE A 95 3.39 14.30 -1.50
N ASP A 96 3.96 14.50 -0.32
CA ASP A 96 3.65 15.68 0.50
C ASP A 96 4.17 16.95 -0.19
N LYS A 97 3.59 18.10 0.15
CA LYS A 97 4.05 19.37 -0.42
C LYS A 97 5.53 19.59 -0.08
N ASP A 98 6.29 20.02 -1.09
CA ASP A 98 7.74 20.27 -1.02
C ASP A 98 8.60 19.01 -0.74
N GLU A 99 8.00 17.82 -0.77
CA GLU A 99 8.68 16.52 -0.70
C GLU A 99 8.72 15.86 -2.08
N LEU A 100 9.68 14.93 -2.26
CA LEU A 100 9.81 14.15 -3.49
C LEU A 100 9.47 12.67 -3.29
N ALA A 101 9.58 12.15 -2.07
CA ALA A 101 9.42 10.73 -1.80
C ALA A 101 7.95 10.36 -1.56
N PRO A 102 7.33 9.49 -2.39
CA PRO A 102 5.98 9.04 -2.15
C PRO A 102 5.91 8.14 -0.92
N ARG A 103 5.01 8.46 0.01
CA ARG A 103 4.74 7.61 1.18
C ARG A 103 3.42 6.87 1.03
N LEU A 104 3.39 5.63 1.53
CA LEU A 104 2.16 4.85 1.56
C LEU A 104 1.15 5.46 2.54
N ILE A 105 -0.07 5.73 2.05
CA ILE A 105 -1.21 6.16 2.85
C ILE A 105 -2.05 4.98 3.31
N THR A 106 -2.40 4.07 2.40
CA THR A 106 -3.23 2.89 2.67
C THR A 106 -3.14 1.89 1.52
N ALA A 107 -3.58 0.66 1.75
CA ALA A 107 -3.75 -0.36 0.72
C ALA A 107 -4.94 -1.27 1.05
N TYR A 108 -5.70 -1.71 0.04
CA TYR A 108 -6.87 -2.56 0.23
C TYR A 108 -7.19 -3.39 -1.03
N PRO A 109 -7.86 -4.54 -0.88
CA PRO A 109 -8.28 -5.33 -2.04
C PRO A 109 -9.31 -4.57 -2.87
N VAL A 110 -9.20 -4.68 -4.19
CA VAL A 110 -10.25 -4.24 -5.10
C VAL A 110 -11.24 -5.38 -5.24
N LEU A 111 -12.42 -5.23 -4.64
CA LEU A 111 -13.53 -6.15 -4.87
C LEU A 111 -14.07 -5.88 -6.28
N LYS A 112 -13.95 -6.87 -7.16
CA LYS A 112 -14.69 -6.90 -8.43
C LYS A 112 -16.00 -7.62 -8.24
#